data_AF-A0A7J0A0Y7-F1
#
_entry.id   AF-A0A7J0A0Y7-F1
#
_cell.length_a   1.000
_cell.length_b   1.000
_cell.length_c   1.000
_cell.angle_alpha   90.00
_cell.angle_beta   90.00
_cell.angle_gamma   90.00
#
_symmetry.space_group_name_H-M   'P 1'
#
loop_
_entity.id
_entity.type
_entity.pdbx_description
1 polymer ?
#
loop_
_entity_poly.entity_id
_entity_poly.type
_entity_poly.pdbx_seq_one_letter_code
_entity_poly.pdbx_strand_id
1 'polypeptide(L)'
;MEAIYKGERYWLDDEDEKILKQTNREFEQASPLEQLFHCYFRPAEEGEEGEWMTSMQILNYLQTKTRDKLAINKVAVFGRALQKLNIPCRKSVKGTLYHLLKIE
;
A
#
# COMPACT_ATOMS: atom_id res chain seq x y z
N MET A 1 3.01 -36.53 -12.47
CA MET A 1 4.18 -36.84 -13.32
C MET A 1 3.88 -36.77 -14.82
N GLU A 2 2.62 -36.59 -15.24
CA GLU A 2 2.23 -36.59 -16.66
C GLU A 2 2.87 -35.47 -17.49
N ALA A 3 2.98 -34.25 -16.95
CA ALA A 3 3.60 -33.11 -17.63
C ALA A 3 5.11 -33.33 -17.93
N ILE A 4 5.84 -33.97 -17.00
CA ILE A 4 7.26 -34.33 -17.19
C ILE A 4 7.40 -35.36 -18.31
N TYR A 5 6.52 -36.36 -18.35
CA TYR A 5 6.53 -37.40 -19.39
C TYR A 5 6.13 -36.89 -20.78
N LYS A 6 5.31 -35.83 -20.86
CA LYS A 6 4.87 -35.19 -22.10
C LYS A 6 5.80 -34.07 -22.59
N GLY A 7 6.87 -33.77 -21.85
CA GLY A 7 7.79 -32.67 -22.18
C GLY A 7 7.17 -31.28 -22.00
N GLU A 8 6.08 -31.18 -21.24
CA GLU A 8 5.39 -29.94 -20.96
C GLU A 8 6.17 -29.12 -19.92
N ARG A 9 6.12 -27.78 -20.06
CA ARG A 9 6.82 -26.86 -19.17
C ARG A 9 6.28 -27.00 -17.74
N TYR A 10 7.15 -27.38 -16.80
CA TYR A 10 6.80 -27.64 -15.40
C TYR A 10 7.29 -26.55 -14.41
N TRP A 11 7.82 -25.44 -14.94
CA TRP A 11 8.24 -24.27 -14.18
C TRP A 11 7.51 -23.03 -14.69
N LEU A 12 7.27 -22.08 -13.78
CA LEU A 12 6.69 -20.78 -14.11
C LEU A 12 7.77 -19.91 -14.76
N ASP A 13 7.40 -19.17 -15.80
CA ASP A 13 8.23 -18.09 -16.33
C ASP A 13 7.85 -16.73 -15.74
N ASP A 14 8.55 -15.66 -16.17
CA ASP A 14 8.31 -14.31 -15.65
C ASP A 14 6.87 -13.80 -15.92
N GLU A 15 6.21 -14.29 -16.97
CA GLU A 15 4.83 -13.91 -17.30
C GLU A 15 3.86 -14.64 -16.36
N ASP A 16 4.05 -15.95 -16.18
CA ASP A 16 3.29 -16.76 -15.23
C ASP A 16 3.40 -16.20 -13.81
N GLU A 17 4.60 -15.80 -13.38
CA GLU A 17 4.84 -15.17 -12.08
C GLU A 17 4.08 -13.85 -11.92
N LYS A 18 4.02 -13.01 -12.97
CA LYS A 18 3.28 -11.74 -12.93
C LYS A 18 1.79 -11.98 -12.78
N ILE A 19 1.24 -12.92 -13.56
CA ILE A 19 -0.18 -13.29 -13.47
C ILE A 19 -0.49 -13.80 -12.07
N LEU A 20 0.33 -14.71 -11.54
CA LEU A 20 0.15 -15.27 -10.21
C LEU A 20 0.23 -14.20 -9.11
N LYS A 21 1.19 -13.27 -9.20
CA LYS A 21 1.30 -12.14 -8.25
C LYS A 21 0.10 -11.20 -8.34
N GLN A 22 -0.42 -10.95 -9.55
CA GLN A 22 -1.59 -10.11 -9.76
C GLN A 22 -2.86 -10.77 -9.18
N THR A 23 -3.08 -12.05 -9.45
CA THR A 23 -4.22 -12.81 -8.90
C THR A 23 -4.13 -12.95 -7.37
N ASN A 24 -2.93 -13.06 -6.81
CA ASN A 24 -2.72 -13.17 -5.37
C ASN A 24 -2.86 -11.86 -4.60
N ARG A 25 -3.00 -10.71 -5.29
CA ARG A 25 -3.03 -9.39 -4.65
C ARG A 25 -4.18 -9.25 -3.64
N GLU A 26 -5.33 -9.84 -3.92
CA GLU A 26 -6.50 -9.80 -3.01
C GLU A 26 -6.30 -10.65 -1.74
N PHE A 27 -5.35 -11.60 -1.77
CA PHE A 27 -4.99 -12.45 -0.63
C PHE A 27 -3.79 -11.90 0.15
N GLU A 28 -3.16 -10.80 -0.28
CA GLU A 28 -2.11 -10.13 0.48
C GLU A 28 -2.69 -9.64 1.81
N GLN A 29 -2.13 -10.10 2.93
CA GLN A 29 -2.52 -9.63 4.26
C GLN A 29 -2.01 -8.20 4.49
N ALA A 30 -2.92 -7.29 4.84
CA ALA A 30 -2.56 -5.95 5.23
C ALA A 30 -1.64 -5.98 6.46
N SER A 31 -0.51 -5.28 6.37
CA SER A 31 0.40 -5.10 7.50
C SER A 31 -0.30 -4.34 8.64
N PRO A 32 0.14 -4.50 9.90
CA PRO A 32 -0.45 -3.77 11.03
C PRO A 32 -0.48 -2.25 10.83
N LEU A 33 0.50 -1.70 10.10
CA LEU A 33 0.56 -0.28 9.78
C LEU A 33 -0.46 0.13 8.71
N GLU A 34 -0.70 -0.71 7.69
CA GLU A 34 -1.77 -0.49 6.71
C GLU A 34 -3.15 -0.59 7.37
N GLN A 35 -3.35 -1.56 8.27
CA GLN A 35 -4.57 -1.68 9.06
C GLN A 35 -4.80 -0.42 9.92
N LEU A 36 -3.77 0.04 10.62
CA LEU A 36 -3.82 1.27 11.41
C LEU A 36 -4.14 2.49 10.53
N PHE A 37 -3.56 2.56 9.33
CA PHE A 37 -3.89 3.61 8.37
C PHE A 37 -5.39 3.58 8.02
N HIS A 38 -5.96 2.41 7.72
CA HIS A 38 -7.39 2.28 7.41
C HIS A 38 -8.33 2.61 8.58
N CYS A 39 -7.86 2.51 9.82
CA CYS A 39 -8.65 2.93 10.99
C CYS A 39 -8.82 4.45 11.08
N TYR A 40 -7.88 5.24 10.53
CA TYR A 40 -7.86 6.70 10.72
C TYR A 40 -7.96 7.49 9.42
N PHE A 41 -7.80 6.85 8.27
CA PHE A 41 -7.80 7.51 6.97
C PHE A 41 -8.58 6.74 5.92
N ARG A 42 -9.23 7.51 5.05
CA ARG A 42 -9.72 7.03 3.74
C ARG A 42 -9.23 7.94 2.61
N PRO A 43 -9.11 7.42 1.38
CA PRO A 43 -8.94 8.26 0.19
C PRO A 43 -10.07 9.29 0.11
N ALA A 44 -9.72 10.51 -0.31
CA ALA A 44 -10.71 11.53 -0.63
C ALA A 44 -11.38 11.25 -1.98
N GLU A 45 -12.70 11.42 -2.04
CA GLU A 45 -13.44 11.38 -3.29
C GLU A 45 -13.40 12.73 -4.02
N GLU A 46 -13.78 12.73 -5.29
CA GLU A 46 -13.76 13.93 -6.13
C GLU A 46 -14.75 14.99 -5.58
N GLY A 47 -14.22 16.14 -5.19
CA GLY A 47 -15.00 17.24 -4.60
C GLY A 47 -15.08 17.22 -3.06
N GLU A 48 -14.52 16.21 -2.39
CA GLU A 48 -14.42 16.22 -0.93
C GLU A 48 -13.26 17.10 -0.43
N GLU A 49 -13.49 17.81 0.68
CA GLU A 49 -12.46 18.60 1.38
C GLU A 49 -11.52 17.68 2.20
N GLY A 50 -10.69 16.90 1.51
CA GLY A 50 -9.59 16.14 2.12
C GLY A 50 -8.30 16.96 2.30
N GLU A 51 -7.42 16.47 3.16
CA GLU A 51 -6.09 17.03 3.40
C GLU A 51 -5.04 16.38 2.48
N TRP A 52 -4.13 17.19 1.93
CA TRP A 52 -2.98 16.69 1.17
C TRP A 52 -1.79 16.42 2.10
N MET A 53 -1.47 15.15 2.32
CA MET A 53 -0.44 14.74 3.27
C MET A 53 0.67 13.93 2.59
N THR A 54 1.92 14.14 3.01
CA THR A 54 3.05 13.27 2.66
C THR A 54 3.01 11.98 3.47
N SER A 55 3.70 10.93 2.99
CA SER A 55 3.86 9.68 3.75
C SER A 55 4.41 9.90 5.17
N MET A 56 5.30 10.89 5.34
CA MET A 56 5.85 11.23 6.65
C MET A 56 4.82 11.91 7.56
N GLN A 57 4.01 12.82 7.02
CA GLN A 57 2.93 13.46 7.78
C GLN A 57 1.86 12.45 8.22
N ILE A 58 1.50 11.52 7.34
CA ILE A 58 0.58 10.42 7.66
C ILE A 58 1.16 9.57 8.79
N LEU A 59 2.42 9.14 8.66
CA LEU A 59 3.06 8.31 9.68
C LEU A 59 3.16 9.03 11.03
N ASN A 60 3.53 10.31 11.03
CA ASN A 60 3.57 11.13 12.24
C ASN A 60 2.18 11.24 12.90
N TYR A 61 1.12 11.40 12.11
CA TYR A 61 -0.24 11.40 12.65
C TYR A 61 -0.58 10.06 13.30
N LEU A 62 -0.32 8.94 12.61
CA LEU A 62 -0.57 7.60 13.15
C LEU A 62 0.23 7.34 14.43
N GLN A 63 1.47 7.84 14.52
CA GLN A 63 2.31 7.78 15.71
C GLN A 63 1.67 8.46 16.93
N THR A 64 0.87 9.52 16.74
CA THR A 64 0.12 10.17 17.84
C THR A 64 -1.09 9.37 18.30
N LYS A 65 -1.59 8.45 17.46
CA LYS A 65 -2.78 7.62 17.70
C LYS A 65 -2.45 6.25 18.26
N THR A 66 -1.20 5.81 18.20
CA THR A 66 -0.72 4.56 18.81
C THR A 66 0.28 4.83 19.94
N ARG A 67 0.30 3.93 20.93
CA ARG A 67 1.33 3.93 21.98
C ARG A 67 2.66 3.37 21.48
N ASP A 68 2.62 2.57 20.41
CA ASP A 68 3.80 1.92 19.86
C ASP A 68 4.64 2.90 19.03
N LYS A 69 5.97 2.79 19.15
CA LYS A 69 6.88 3.55 18.28
C LYS A 69 6.88 2.95 16.88
N LEU A 70 6.31 3.67 15.93
CA LEU A 70 6.45 3.43 14.50
C LEU A 70 7.88 3.76 14.09
N ALA A 71 8.65 2.73 13.75
CA ALA A 71 10.04 2.89 13.40
C ALA A 71 10.20 3.67 12.07
N ILE A 72 11.05 4.70 12.06
CA ILE A 72 11.30 5.58 10.90
C ILE A 72 11.82 4.78 9.68
N ASN A 73 12.54 3.67 9.93
CA ASN A 73 12.99 2.77 8.85
C ASN A 73 11.83 2.10 8.07
N LYS A 74 10.59 2.18 8.57
CA LYS A 74 9.39 1.68 7.89
C LYS A 74 8.75 2.71 6.96
N VAL A 75 9.19 3.98 6.94
CA VAL A 75 8.60 5.03 6.07
C VAL A 75 8.66 4.63 4.59
N ALA A 76 9.77 4.06 4.13
CA ALA A 76 9.90 3.64 2.73
C ALA A 76 8.98 2.46 2.37
N VAL A 77 8.80 1.52 3.30
CA VAL A 77 7.88 0.38 3.14
C VAL A 77 6.44 0.89 3.11
N PHE A 78 6.10 1.79 4.05
CA PHE A 78 4.79 2.43 4.12
C PHE A 78 4.49 3.28 2.87
N GLY A 79 5.48 3.98 2.33
CA GLY A 79 5.32 4.73 1.08
C GLY A 79 4.95 3.82 -0.09
N ARG A 80 5.54 2.61 -0.18
CA ARG A 80 5.17 1.61 -1.20
C ARG A 80 3.78 1.03 -0.96
N ALA A 81 3.41 0.80 0.30
CA ALA A 81 2.07 0.39 0.68
C ALA A 81 1.02 1.42 0.20
N LEU A 82 1.21 2.71 0.50
CA LEU A 82 0.31 3.77 0.06
C LEU A 82 0.14 3.84 -1.47
N GLN A 83 1.20 3.57 -2.23
CA GLN A 83 1.12 3.51 -3.70
C GLN A 83 0.23 2.36 -4.21
N LYS A 84 0.11 1.27 -3.44
CA LYS A 84 -0.78 0.14 -3.78
C LYS A 84 -2.25 0.42 -3.47
N LEU A 85 -2.56 1.41 -2.64
CA LEU A 85 -3.92 1.68 -2.13
C LEU A 85 -4.78 2.55 -3.06
N ASN A 86 -4.33 2.83 -4.30
CA ASN A 86 -5.06 3.64 -5.30
C ASN A 86 -5.57 4.99 -4.77
N ILE A 87 -4.83 5.62 -3.86
CA ILE A 87 -5.17 6.92 -3.29
C ILE A 87 -4.86 8.03 -4.31
N PRO A 88 -5.73 9.05 -4.50
CA PRO A 88 -5.39 10.21 -5.32
C PRO A 88 -4.10 10.87 -4.83
N CYS A 89 -3.12 11.00 -5.72
CA CYS A 89 -1.81 11.51 -5.36
C CYS A 89 -1.25 12.49 -6.40
N ARG A 90 -0.42 13.43 -5.94
CA ARG A 90 0.30 14.40 -6.80
C ARG A 90 1.74 14.54 -6.38
N LYS A 91 2.61 14.88 -7.34
CA LYS A 91 4.02 15.17 -7.08
C LYS A 91 4.20 16.60 -6.57
N SER A 92 5.09 16.76 -5.61
CA SER A 92 5.50 18.04 -5.03
C SER A 92 7.01 18.06 -4.83
N VAL A 93 7.59 19.24 -4.63
CA VAL A 93 9.02 19.44 -4.29
C VAL A 93 9.40 18.67 -3.01
N LYS A 94 8.45 18.49 -2.09
CA LYS A 94 8.66 17.77 -0.81
C LYS A 94 8.37 16.26 -0.89
N GLY A 95 8.01 15.74 -2.06
CA GLY A 95 7.66 14.32 -2.26
C GLY A 95 6.25 14.12 -2.83
N THR A 96 5.73 12.90 -2.68
CA THR A 96 4.36 12.56 -3.13
C THR A 96 3.37 12.94 -2.04
N LEU A 97 2.35 13.71 -2.42
CA LEU A 97 1.22 14.06 -1.56
C LEU A 97 0.03 13.18 -1.89
N TYR A 98 -0.65 12.69 -0.86
CA TYR A 98 -1.84 11.85 -0.93
C TYR A 98 -3.04 12.66 -0.41
N HIS A 99 -4.16 12.59 -1.11
CA HIS A 99 -5.39 13.29 -0.71
C HIS A 99 -6.25 12.36 0.16
N LEU A 100 -6.40 12.72 1.43
CA LEU A 100 -6.96 11.85 2.46
C LEU A 100 -7.96 12.59 3.33
N LEU A 101 -9.00 11.89 3.78
CA LEU A 101 -9.84 12.34 4.90
C LEU A 101 -9.43 11.57 6.15
N LYS A 102 -9.41 12.28 7.27
CA LYS A 102 -9.30 11.67 8.60
C LYS A 102 -10.68 11.14 8.98
N ILE A 103 -10.73 9.86 9.36
CA ILE A 103 -11.92 9.23 9.91
C ILE A 103 -11.87 9.43 11.43
N GLU A 104 -12.98 9.87 12.02
CA GLU A 104 -13.15 9.99 13.48
C GLU A 104 -13.43 8.64 14.15
#